data_AF-A0A1Y4CD86-F1
#
_entry.id   AF-A0A1Y4CD86-F1
#
_cell.length_a   1.000
_cell.length_b   1.000
_cell.length_c   1.000
_cell.angle_alpha   90.00
_cell.angle_beta   90.00
_cell.angle_gamma   90.00
#
_symmetry.space_group_name_H-M   'P 1'
#
loop_
_entity.id
_entity.type
_entity.pdbx_description
1 polymer ?
#
loop_
_entity_poly.entity_id
_entity_poly.type
_entity_poly.pdbx_seq_one_letter_code
_entity_poly.pdbx_strand_id
1 'polypeptide(L)'
;MGTVAQLKAELGDISRQLGDGAEMLRSFSRRVDQMAQRTNVVMEESLRPDVQGPAIEGLGGVRDEVKEAAALLSRVQQLLETYANGL
;
A
#
# COMPACT_ATOMS: atom_id res chain seq x y z
N MET A 1 28.38 -1.56 -23.81
CA MET A 1 27.65 -2.22 -22.70
C MET A 1 26.55 -3.06 -23.34
N GLY A 2 26.49 -4.37 -23.07
CA GLY A 2 25.58 -5.28 -23.79
C GLY A 2 24.12 -5.12 -23.37
N THR A 3 23.18 -5.46 -24.25
CA THR A 3 21.72 -5.35 -24.08
C THR A 3 21.21 -5.98 -22.78
N VAL A 4 21.86 -7.04 -22.30
CA VAL A 4 21.53 -7.70 -21.01
C VAL A 4 21.83 -6.82 -19.81
N ALA A 5 22.93 -6.06 -19.82
CA ALA A 5 23.29 -5.17 -18.71
C ALA A 5 22.34 -3.98 -18.61
N GLN A 6 21.89 -3.46 -19.74
CA GLN A 6 20.88 -2.40 -19.79
C GLN A 6 19.52 -2.90 -19.28
N LEU A 7 19.09 -4.09 -19.71
CA LEU A 7 17.85 -4.70 -19.22
C LEU A 7 17.88 -4.95 -17.70
N LYS A 8 19.00 -5.42 -17.16
CA LYS A 8 19.16 -5.59 -15.70
C LYS A 8 19.04 -4.26 -14.94
N ALA A 9 19.59 -3.17 -15.49
CA ALA A 9 19.48 -1.86 -14.86
C ALA A 9 18.02 -1.36 -14.86
N GLU A 10 17.33 -1.46 -15.99
CA GLU A 10 15.92 -1.07 -16.10
C GLU A 10 15.02 -1.89 -15.16
N LEU A 11 15.23 -3.21 -15.07
CA LEU A 11 14.49 -4.07 -14.13
C LEU A 11 14.77 -3.70 -12.66
N GLY A 12 16.01 -3.32 -12.34
CA GLY A 12 16.38 -2.86 -11.00
C GLY A 12 15.67 -1.56 -10.62
N ASP A 13 15.57 -0.61 -11.55
CA ASP A 13 14.88 0.66 -11.31
C ASP A 13 13.37 0.46 -11.15
N ILE A 14 12.75 -0.39 -11.98
CA ILE A 14 11.32 -0.74 -11.84
C ILE A 14 11.08 -1.43 -10.49
N SER A 15 11.93 -2.39 -10.10
CA SER A 15 11.82 -3.07 -8.80
C SER A 15 11.86 -2.08 -7.63
N ARG A 16 12.79 -1.12 -7.66
CA ARG A 16 12.89 -0.07 -6.64
C ARG A 16 11.61 0.77 -6.56
N GLN A 17 11.08 1.22 -7.70
CA GLN A 17 9.85 2.02 -7.74
C GLN A 17 8.63 1.27 -7.17
N LEU A 18 8.52 -0.04 -7.44
CA LEU A 18 7.46 -0.87 -6.87
C LEU A 18 7.60 -0.99 -5.34
N GLY A 19 8.83 -1.14 -4.85
CA GLY A 19 9.14 -1.15 -3.42
C GLY A 19 8.72 0.15 -2.72
N ASP A 20 9.14 1.29 -3.27
CA ASP A 20 8.81 2.62 -2.75
C ASP A 20 7.28 2.85 -2.74
N GLY A 21 6.58 2.46 -3.81
CA GLY A 21 5.13 2.53 -3.90
C GLY A 21 4.42 1.66 -2.85
N ALA A 22 4.88 0.42 -2.66
CA ALA A 22 4.33 -0.48 -1.65
C ALA A 22 4.55 0.05 -0.22
N GLU A 23 5.66 0.72 0.05
CA GLU A 23 5.94 1.36 1.34
C GLU A 23 5.07 2.60 1.58
N MET A 24 4.88 3.44 0.55
CA MET A 24 3.96 4.58 0.61
C MET A 24 2.53 4.13 0.93
N LEU A 25 2.03 3.09 0.27
CA LEU A 25 0.70 2.54 0.55
C LEU A 25 0.61 1.97 1.97
N ARG A 26 1.64 1.26 2.46
CA ARG A 26 1.70 0.79 3.85
C ARG A 26 1.71 1.94 4.87
N SER A 27 2.37 3.04 4.57
CA SER A 27 2.34 4.26 5.40
C SER A 27 0.95 4.89 5.42
N PHE A 28 0.31 5.00 4.26
CA PHE A 28 -1.05 5.52 4.13
C PHE A 28 -2.06 4.65 4.90
N SER A 29 -2.02 3.32 4.74
CA SER A 29 -2.89 2.40 5.49
C SER A 29 -2.73 2.57 7.01
N ARG A 30 -1.51 2.74 7.51
CA ARG A 30 -1.27 2.98 8.95
C ARG A 30 -1.90 4.29 9.43
N ARG A 31 -1.86 5.34 8.61
CA ARG A 31 -2.50 6.63 8.94
C ARG A 31 -4.03 6.53 8.93
N VAL A 32 -4.59 5.80 7.97
CA VAL A 32 -6.03 5.52 7.94
C VAL A 32 -6.46 4.72 9.17
N ASP A 33 -5.68 3.72 9.59
CA ASP A 33 -5.93 2.96 10.83
C ASP A 33 -5.91 3.87 12.07
N GLN A 34 -4.91 4.77 12.18
CA GLN A 34 -4.84 5.74 13.28
C GLN A 34 -6.04 6.72 13.27
N MET A 35 -6.46 7.18 12.09
CA MET A 35 -7.64 8.04 11.97
C MET A 35 -8.90 7.30 12.37
N ALA A 36 -9.11 6.07 11.90
CA ALA A 36 -10.27 5.25 12.26
C ALA A 36 -10.34 5.01 13.77
N GLN A 37 -9.22 4.70 14.42
CA GLN A 37 -9.15 4.57 15.88
C GLN A 37 -9.55 5.87 16.60
N ARG A 38 -9.03 7.01 16.16
CA ARG A 38 -9.40 8.32 16.74
C ARG A 38 -10.87 8.63 16.52
N THR A 39 -11.42 8.31 15.34
CA THR A 39 -12.85 8.50 15.06
C THR A 39 -13.71 7.58 15.93
N ASN A 40 -13.31 6.33 16.18
CA ASN A 40 -14.02 5.43 17.10
C ASN A 40 -14.07 6.00 18.53
N VAL A 41 -12.96 6.54 19.04
CA VAL A 41 -12.92 7.19 20.37
C VAL A 41 -13.86 8.40 20.41
N VAL A 42 -13.83 9.24 19.37
CA VAL A 42 -14.74 10.38 19.26
C VAL A 42 -16.20 9.91 19.13
N MET A 43 -16.48 8.79 18.47
CA MET A 43 -17.81 8.19 18.37
C MET A 43 -18.37 7.76 19.72
N GLU A 44 -17.56 7.09 20.53
CA GLU A 44 -17.96 6.69 21.89
C GLU A 44 -18.30 7.90 22.77
N GLU A 45 -17.67 9.04 22.51
CA GLU A 45 -17.90 10.30 23.23
C GLU A 45 -18.98 11.20 22.59
N SER A 46 -19.50 10.87 21.39
CA SER A 46 -20.39 11.76 20.62
C SER A 46 -21.84 11.29 20.54
N LEU A 47 -22.77 12.25 20.46
CA LEU A 47 -24.23 12.02 20.49
C LEU A 47 -24.86 11.73 19.11
N ARG A 48 -24.06 11.52 18.03
CA ARG A 48 -24.56 11.32 16.65
C ARG A 48 -23.91 10.13 15.92
N PRO A 49 -24.21 8.90 16.36
CA PRO A 49 -23.67 7.67 15.76
C PRO A 49 -24.10 7.43 14.31
N ASP A 50 -25.23 8.02 13.89
CA ASP A 50 -25.82 7.91 12.56
C ASP A 50 -24.97 8.52 11.43
N VAL A 51 -24.14 9.51 11.75
CA VAL A 51 -23.27 10.19 10.76
C VAL A 51 -21.89 9.56 10.70
N GLN A 52 -21.39 9.02 11.81
CA GLN A 52 -20.00 8.60 11.96
C GLN A 52 -19.75 7.14 11.53
N GLY A 53 -20.75 6.25 11.67
CA GLY A 53 -20.64 4.85 11.24
C GLY A 53 -20.29 4.67 9.75
N PRO A 54 -21.03 5.29 8.81
CA PRO A 54 -20.74 5.18 7.37
C PRO A 54 -19.35 5.70 6.98
N ALA A 55 -18.87 6.75 7.65
CA ALA A 55 -17.53 7.30 7.39
C ALA A 55 -16.42 6.32 7.83
N ILE A 56 -16.61 5.61 8.94
CA ILE A 56 -15.64 4.62 9.43
C ILE A 56 -15.64 3.37 8.56
N GLU A 57 -16.81 2.90 8.12
CA GLU A 57 -16.92 1.80 7.17
C GLU A 57 -16.23 2.15 5.84
N GLY A 58 -16.44 3.36 5.32
CA GLY A 58 -15.75 3.84 4.13
C GLY A 58 -14.22 3.89 4.29
N LEU A 59 -13.73 4.38 5.43
CA LEU A 59 -12.30 4.37 5.75
C LEU A 59 -11.74 2.93 5.87
N GLY A 60 -12.53 2.00 6.41
CA GLY A 60 -12.20 0.59 6.48
C GLY A 60 -12.04 -0.05 5.09
N GLY A 61 -12.98 0.23 4.17
CA GLY A 61 -12.90 -0.24 2.78
C GLY A 61 -11.65 0.28 2.06
N VAL A 62 -11.39 1.59 2.15
CA VAL A 62 -10.19 2.20 1.56
C VAL A 62 -8.90 1.61 2.15
N ARG A 63 -8.88 1.33 3.46
CA ARG A 63 -7.72 0.67 4.09
C ARG A 63 -7.46 -0.70 3.49
N ASP A 64 -8.50 -1.49 3.28
CA ASP A 64 -8.36 -2.87 2.81
C ASP A 64 -7.88 -2.90 1.34
N GLU A 65 -8.41 -2.02 0.49
CA GLU A 65 -7.94 -1.81 -0.88
C GLU A 65 -6.45 -1.40 -0.93
N VAL A 66 -6.03 -0.50 -0.03
CA VAL A 66 -4.63 -0.05 0.05
C VAL A 66 -3.70 -1.18 0.48
N LYS A 67 -4.13 -2.01 1.45
CA LYS A 67 -3.36 -3.18 1.89
C LYS A 67 -3.19 -4.18 0.75
N GLU A 68 -4.25 -4.44 0.00
CA GLU A 68 -4.21 -5.32 -1.17
C GLU A 68 -3.28 -4.77 -2.24
N ALA A 69 -3.40 -3.50 -2.60
CA ALA A 69 -2.54 -2.84 -3.58
C ALA A 69 -1.05 -2.91 -3.17
N ALA A 70 -0.74 -2.66 -1.89
CA ALA A 70 0.64 -2.79 -1.39
C ALA A 70 1.18 -4.23 -1.52
N ALA A 71 0.35 -5.22 -1.22
CA ALA A 71 0.72 -6.63 -1.34
C ALA A 71 0.97 -7.03 -2.81
N LEU A 72 0.13 -6.56 -3.74
CA LEU A 72 0.30 -6.78 -5.17
C LEU A 72 1.59 -6.16 -5.70
N LEU A 73 1.90 -4.91 -5.33
CA LEU A 73 3.15 -4.26 -5.72
C LEU A 73 4.38 -5.04 -5.23
N SER A 74 4.38 -5.48 -3.98
CA SER A 74 5.46 -6.31 -3.44
C SER A 74 5.58 -7.66 -4.14
N ARG A 75 4.47 -8.26 -4.59
CA ARG A 75 4.49 -9.51 -5.37
C ARG A 75 5.10 -9.29 -6.76
N VAL A 76 4.73 -8.21 -7.45
CA VAL A 76 5.33 -7.87 -8.75
C VAL A 76 6.83 -7.62 -8.59
N GLN A 77 7.24 -6.91 -7.53
CA GLN A 77 8.64 -6.69 -7.21
C GLN A 77 9.43 -8.01 -7.09
N GLN A 78 8.92 -8.98 -6.32
CA GLN A 78 9.56 -10.29 -6.17
C GLN A 78 9.68 -11.07 -7.49
N LEU A 79 8.65 -10.97 -8.35
CA LEU A 79 8.69 -11.61 -9.67
C LEU A 79 9.75 -10.97 -10.57
N LEU A 80 9.88 -9.64 -10.55
CA LEU A 80 10.92 -8.93 -11.30
C LEU A 80 12.32 -9.27 -10.80
N GLU A 81 12.52 -9.35 -9.49
CA GLU A 81 13.81 -9.75 -8.91
C GLU A 81 14.18 -11.18 -9.29
N THR A 82 13.21 -12.11 -9.27
CA THR A 82 13.41 -13.50 -9.70
C THR A 82 13.82 -13.56 -11.17
N TYR A 83 13.13 -12.82 -12.03
CA TYR A 83 13.46 -12.74 -13.46
C TYR A 83 14.85 -12.13 -13.70
N ALA A 84 15.19 -11.04 -13.01
CA ALA A 84 16.48 -10.36 -13.14
C ALA A 84 17.66 -11.24 -12.68
N ASN A 85 17.46 -12.10 -11.69
CA ASN A 85 18.46 -13.06 -11.22
C ASN A 85 18.65 -14.25 -12.17
N GLY A 86 17.67 -14.55 -13.02
CA GLY A 86 17.73 -15.60 -14.04
C GLY A 86 18.35 -15.15 -15.37
N LEU A 87 18.52 -13.83 -15.57
CA LEU A 87 19.24 -13.21 -16.70
C LEU A 87 20.76 -13.21 -16.49
#